data_AF-A0A661S1F7-F1
#
_entry.id   AF-A0A661S1F7-F1
#
_cell.length_a   1.000
_cell.length_b   1.000
_cell.length_c   1.000
_cell.angle_alpha   90.00
_cell.angle_beta   90.00
_cell.angle_gamma   90.00
#
_symmetry.space_group_name_H-M   'P 1'
#
loop_
_entity.id
_entity.type
_entity.pdbx_description
1 polymer ?
#
loop_
_entity_poly.entity_id
_entity_poly.type
_entity_poly.pdbx_seq_one_letter_code
_entity_poly.pdbx_strand_id
1 'polypeptide(L)'
;MKNIGIIIELDNGKIKETNFGMITLARADKSQLFAFVMDADTRDLKQELESFGITQLVNISLPPDQQNNPVIRAKAIINSFRPYHRIVLLIRWK
;
A
#
# COMPACT_ATOMS: atom_id res chain seq x y z
N MET A 1 -8.98 15.07 9.44
CA MET A 1 -8.14 14.52 8.36
C MET A 1 -8.54 13.07 8.15
N LYS A 2 -8.69 12.63 6.90
CA LYS A 2 -8.97 11.22 6.58
C LYS A 2 -7.66 10.51 6.31
N ASN A 3 -7.56 9.26 6.75
CA ASN A 3 -6.44 8.38 6.41
C ASN A 3 -6.88 7.54 5.21
N ILE A 4 -6.09 7.53 4.15
CA ILE A 4 -6.32 6.67 2.99
C ILE A 4 -5.14 5.71 2.87
N GLY A 5 -5.44 4.42 2.90
CA GLY A 5 -4.50 3.35 2.65
C GLY A 5 -4.59 2.91 1.19
N ILE A 6 -3.44 2.73 0.55
CA ILE A 6 -3.34 2.20 -0.79
C ILE A 6 -2.51 0.93 -0.72
N ILE A 7 -3.07 -0.19 -1.16
CA ILE A 7 -2.29 -1.43 -1.29
C ILE A 7 -1.45 -1.34 -2.55
N ILE A 8 -0.14 -1.51 -2.39
CA ILE A 8 0.82 -1.49 -3.48
C ILE A 8 1.37 -2.90 -3.64
N GLU A 9 0.88 -3.57 -4.68
CA GLU A 9 1.49 -4.79 -5.20
C GLU A 9 2.48 -4.44 -6.29
N LEU A 10 3.65 -5.09 -6.27
CA LEU A 10 4.66 -4.94 -7.30
C LEU A 10 4.47 -5.95 -8.43
N ASP A 11 4.94 -5.55 -9.60
CA ASP A 11 5.18 -6.44 -10.73
C ASP A 11 6.67 -6.42 -11.04
N ASN A 12 7.36 -7.57 -10.92
CA ASN A 12 8.81 -7.66 -11.15
C ASN A 12 9.62 -6.57 -10.42
N GLY A 13 9.26 -6.29 -9.16
CA GLY A 13 9.92 -5.28 -8.33
C GLY A 13 9.55 -3.82 -8.64
N LYS A 14 8.61 -3.57 -9.56
CA LYS A 14 8.15 -2.23 -9.94
C LYS A 14 6.72 -1.95 -9.52
N ILE A 15 6.44 -0.71 -9.15
CA ILE A 15 5.08 -0.25 -8.89
C ILE A 15 4.32 -0.16 -10.23
N LYS A 16 3.10 -0.68 -10.28
CA LYS A 16 2.24 -0.56 -11.46
C LYS A 16 1.76 0.88 -11.64
N GLU A 17 1.73 1.38 -12.87
CA GLU A 17 1.30 2.75 -13.19
C GLU A 17 -0.07 3.12 -12.63
N THR A 18 -1.00 2.16 -12.61
CA THR A 18 -2.36 2.36 -12.06
C THR A 18 -2.34 2.80 -10.60
N ASN A 19 -1.35 2.39 -9.82
CA ASN A 19 -1.23 2.78 -8.42
C ASN A 19 -0.93 4.28 -8.29
N PHE A 20 -0.14 4.86 -9.21
CA PHE A 20 0.12 6.31 -9.22
C PHE A 20 -1.12 7.13 -9.55
N GLY A 21 -1.97 6.64 -10.46
CA GLY A 21 -3.28 7.23 -10.72
C GLY A 21 -4.16 7.25 -9.46
N MET A 22 -4.19 6.14 -8.72
CA MET A 22 -4.93 6.06 -7.44
C MET A 22 -4.37 6.99 -6.37
N ILE A 23 -3.04 7.09 -6.22
CA ILE A 23 -2.39 8.00 -5.27
C ILE A 23 -2.75 9.46 -5.60
N THR A 24 -2.69 9.82 -6.89
CA THR A 24 -3.03 11.17 -7.37
C THR A 24 -4.47 11.54 -7.04
N LEU A 25 -5.43 10.63 -7.28
CA LEU A 25 -6.84 10.85 -6.95
C LEU A 25 -7.06 10.99 -5.44
N ALA A 26 -6.45 10.13 -4.63
CA ALA A 26 -6.57 10.16 -3.18
C ALA A 26 -6.01 11.44 -2.55
N ARG A 27 -4.96 12.02 -3.16
CA ARG A 27 -4.31 13.25 -2.69
C ARG A 27 -5.21 14.48 -2.72
N ALA A 28 -6.19 14.53 -3.62
CA ALA A 28 -7.06 15.70 -3.81
C ALA A 28 -7.87 16.09 -2.56
N ASP A 29 -8.16 15.15 -1.67
CA ASP A 29 -9.07 15.34 -0.51
C ASP A 29 -8.35 15.74 0.80
N LYS A 30 -7.20 16.44 0.74
CA LYS A 30 -6.34 16.80 1.91
C LYS A 30 -6.16 15.64 2.91
N SER A 31 -6.02 14.43 2.39
CA SER A 31 -5.97 13.20 3.16
C SER A 31 -4.53 12.78 3.43
N GLN A 32 -4.31 12.09 4.55
CA GLN A 32 -3.03 11.48 4.84
C GLN A 32 -2.96 10.14 4.11
N LEU A 33 -1.96 9.97 3.25
CA LEU A 33 -1.84 8.78 2.40
C LEU A 33 -0.81 7.80 2.95
N PHE A 34 -1.21 6.53 3.05
CA PHE A 34 -0.42 5.41 3.50
C PHE A 34 -0.23 4.42 2.35
N ALA A 35 1.00 4.02 2.07
CA ALA A 35 1.30 2.93 1.16
C ALA A 35 1.53 1.64 1.95
N PHE A 36 0.68 0.64 1.71
CA PHE A 36 0.83 -0.71 2.24
C PHE A 36 1.47 -1.58 1.16
N VAL A 37 2.79 -1.74 1.23
CA VAL A 37 3.58 -2.41 0.20
C VAL A 37 3.69 -3.88 0.54
N MET A 38 3.23 -4.75 -0.36
CA MET A 38 3.28 -6.20 -0.19
C MET A 38 4.57 -6.77 -0.80
N ASP A 39 5.23 -7.65 -0.04
CA ASP A 39 6.27 -8.57 -0.53
C ASP A 39 7.46 -7.87 -1.22
N ALA A 40 7.84 -6.69 -0.73
CA ALA A 40 8.95 -5.92 -1.27
C ALA A 40 9.72 -5.12 -0.22
N ASP A 41 10.95 -4.74 -0.56
CA ASP A 41 11.70 -3.77 0.24
C ASP A 41 11.25 -2.34 -0.07
N THR A 42 10.64 -1.69 0.90
CA THR A 42 10.14 -0.31 0.76
C THR A 42 11.25 0.72 0.57
N ARG A 43 12.52 0.39 0.84
CA ARG A 43 13.65 1.34 0.73
C ARG A 43 13.82 1.85 -0.69
N ASP A 44 13.68 0.98 -1.69
CA ASP A 44 13.88 1.30 -3.10
C ASP A 44 12.70 2.11 -3.69
N LEU A 45 11.54 2.06 -3.02
CA LEU A 45 10.30 2.68 -3.50
C LEU A 45 9.96 3.98 -2.76
N LYS A 46 10.67 4.27 -1.67
CA LYS A 46 10.34 5.36 -0.75
C LYS A 46 10.30 6.71 -1.47
N GLN A 47 11.39 7.07 -2.16
CA GLN A 47 11.51 8.36 -2.82
C GLN A 47 10.42 8.55 -3.90
N GLU A 48 10.14 7.50 -4.67
CA GLU A 48 9.10 7.53 -5.69
C GLU A 48 7.73 7.73 -5.05
N LEU A 49 7.34 6.91 -4.07
CA LEU A 49 6.03 6.99 -3.42
C LEU A 49 5.80 8.32 -2.69
N GLU A 50 6.82 8.84 -2.01
CA GLU A 50 6.76 10.14 -1.33
C GLU A 50 6.57 11.29 -2.34
N SER A 51 7.18 11.21 -3.52
CA SER A 51 7.00 12.22 -4.58
C SER A 51 5.55 12.32 -5.09
N PHE A 52 4.80 11.21 -5.03
CA PHE A 52 3.37 11.18 -5.36
C PHE A 52 2.46 11.59 -4.20
N GLY A 53 3.02 11.84 -3.00
CA GLY A 53 2.29 12.32 -1.83
C GLY A 53 1.97 11.26 -0.78
N ILE A 54 2.56 10.05 -0.89
CA ILE A 54 2.54 9.10 0.22
C ILE A 54 3.28 9.71 1.42
N THR A 55 2.64 9.68 2.58
CA THR A 55 3.20 10.25 3.82
C THR A 55 3.77 9.20 4.76
N GLN A 56 3.36 7.94 4.61
CA GLN A 56 3.74 6.82 5.45
C GLN A 56 3.83 5.54 4.61
N LEU A 57 4.91 4.79 4.78
CA LEU A 57 5.11 3.49 4.13
C LEU A 57 5.03 2.39 5.19
N VAL A 58 4.21 1.38 4.91
CA VAL A 58 4.03 0.20 5.74
C VAL A 58 4.41 -1.01 4.90
N ASN A 59 5.53 -1.64 5.26
CA ASN A 59 5.94 -2.88 4.62
C ASN A 59 5.13 -4.06 5.20
N ILE A 60 4.54 -4.85 4.33
CA ILE A 60 3.87 -6.11 4.67
C ILE A 60 4.70 -7.23 4.05
N SER A 61 5.47 -7.90 4.89
CA SER A 61 6.30 -9.03 4.48
C SER A 61 5.68 -10.34 4.95
N LEU A 62 5.56 -11.30 4.03
CA LEU A 62 5.16 -12.66 4.34
C LEU A 62 6.33 -13.63 4.14
N PRO A 63 6.35 -14.75 4.89
CA PRO A 63 7.23 -15.87 4.59
C PRO A 63 7.09 -16.31 3.12
N PRO A 64 8.18 -16.64 2.40
CA PRO A 64 8.14 -16.98 0.97
C PRO A 64 7.14 -18.09 0.61
N ASP A 65 6.96 -19.07 1.49
CA ASP A 65 6.02 -20.18 1.34
C ASP A 65 4.53 -19.76 1.50
N GLN A 66 4.28 -18.57 2.05
CA GLN A 66 2.94 -18.05 2.31
C GLN A 66 2.53 -16.88 1.40
N GLN A 67 3.45 -16.37 0.57
CA GLN A 67 3.19 -15.22 -0.32
C GLN A 67 2.05 -15.47 -1.32
N ASN A 68 1.84 -16.72 -1.74
CA ASN A 68 0.77 -17.08 -2.68
C ASN A 68 -0.55 -17.47 -2.01
N ASN A 69 -0.63 -17.47 -0.67
CA ASN A 69 -1.85 -17.86 0.05
C ASN A 69 -2.80 -16.65 0.22
N PRO A 70 -3.94 -16.59 -0.49
CA PRO A 70 -4.81 -15.42 -0.49
C PRO A 70 -5.39 -15.10 0.89
N VAL A 71 -5.67 -16.12 1.71
CA VAL A 71 -6.22 -15.95 3.06
C VAL A 71 -5.19 -15.31 3.99
N ILE A 72 -3.93 -15.73 3.89
CA ILE A 72 -2.85 -15.19 4.72
C ILE A 72 -2.50 -13.78 4.28
N ARG A 73 -2.44 -13.51 2.97
CA ARG A 73 -2.27 -12.15 2.43
C ARG A 73 -3.34 -11.19 2.95
N ALA A 74 -4.61 -11.57 2.83
CA ALA A 74 -5.72 -10.77 3.33
C ALA A 74 -5.59 -10.50 4.84
N LYS A 75 -5.26 -11.52 5.64
CA LYS A 75 -5.02 -11.36 7.08
C LYS A 75 -3.86 -10.42 7.40
N ALA A 76 -2.77 -10.50 6.64
CA ALA A 76 -1.61 -9.63 6.83
C ALA A 76 -1.94 -8.16 6.54
N ILE A 77 -2.66 -7.90 5.45
CA ILE A 77 -3.22 -6.57 5.14
C ILE A 77 -4.13 -6.11 6.28
N ILE A 78 -5.02 -6.99 6.78
CA ILE A 78 -5.90 -6.67 7.91
C ILE A 78 -5.13 -6.25 9.15
N ASN A 79 -4.10 -7.00 9.48
CA ASN A 79 -3.31 -6.73 10.67
C ASN A 79 -2.45 -5.46 10.53
N SER A 80 -1.98 -5.15 9.32
CA SER A 80 -1.19 -3.94 9.09
C SER A 80 -2.02 -2.65 9.25
N PHE A 81 -3.33 -2.69 9.00
CA PHE A 81 -4.17 -1.50 9.12
C PHE A 81 -4.80 -1.28 10.49
N ARG A 82 -4.90 -2.30 11.36
CA ARG A 82 -5.51 -2.20 12.71
C ARG A 82 -5.02 -1.02 13.56
N PRO A 83 -3.73 -0.64 13.55
CA PRO A 83 -3.25 0.50 14.34
C PRO A 83 -3.84 1.85 13.88
N TYR A 84 -4.24 1.95 12.61
CA TYR A 84 -4.71 3.20 12.00
C TYR A 84 -6.24 3.29 12.07
N HIS A 85 -6.74 3.95 13.11
CA HIS A 85 -8.18 4.19 13.25
C HIS A 85 -8.70 5.04 12.07
N ARG A 86 -9.84 4.62 11.47
CA ARG A 86 -10.53 5.29 10.35
C ARG A 86 -9.70 5.44 9.08
N ILE A 87 -9.19 4.34 8.55
CA ILE A 87 -8.55 4.28 7.23
C ILE A 87 -9.53 3.79 6.17
N VAL A 88 -9.60 4.47 5.02
CA VAL A 88 -10.28 3.97 3.81
C VAL A 88 -9.23 3.27 2.96
N LEU A 89 -9.48 2.01 2.58
CA LEU A 89 -8.54 1.21 1.81
C LEU A 89 -8.92 1.20 0.35
N LEU A 90 -8.00 1.64 -0.51
CA LEU A 90 -8.14 1.54 -1.95
C LEU A 90 -7.37 0.31 -2.44
N ILE A 91 -8.09 -0.61 -3.07
CA ILE A 91 -7.55 -1.85 -3.61
C ILE A 91 -7.89 -1.91 -5.09
N ARG A 92 -6.89 -2.24 -5.91
CA ARG A 92 -7.14 -2.60 -7.30
C ARG A 92 -7.61 -4.06 -7.37
N TRP A 93 -8.84 -4.27 -7.83
CA TRP A 93 -9.28 -5.59 -8.29
C TRP A 93 -8.83 -5.80 -9.73
N LYS A 94 -8.27 -6.98 -10.01
CA LYS A 94 -7.81 -7.39 -11.33
C LYS A 94 -8.91 -8.14 -12.07
#